data_AF-A0A344J4X6-F1
#
_entry.id   AF-A0A344J4X6-F1
#
_cell.length_a   1.000
_cell.length_b   1.000
_cell.length_c   1.000
_cell.angle_alpha   90.00
_cell.angle_beta   90.00
_cell.angle_gamma   90.00
#
_symmetry.space_group_name_H-M   'P 1'
#
loop_
_entity.id
_entity.type
_entity.pdbx_description
1 polymer ?
#
loop_
_entity_poly.entity_id
_entity_poly.type
_entity_poly.pdbx_seq_one_letter_code
_entity_poly.pdbx_strand_id
1 'polypeptide(L)'
;MLVAGLLWSGLAVAEERTVDVGGRAIVVPVEQGYELISDNPVFMGALAKFLPPGLRLLAVSMHKEDIEADLMAAEKHPYFFYAVPVNVQSMDLEDSTWTVARPMIEAQLRTLDLDAMAKPMLDNGSKALSDQLGAKVDISGKLSEKQVVWVAADGSVRMTAVMPSQMQLADRKGEYLQDAGIAILPVRKRMLAVYAYRSRGGNEQGSDTIRGVLDAALVAFQRANAGAVAPLPAPPAPPAPPAPAPAK
;
A
#
# COMPACT_ATOMS: atom_id res chain seq x y z
N MET A 1 3.19 -18.45 37.74
CA MET A 1 2.76 -18.62 36.33
C MET A 1 1.44 -17.90 36.16
N LEU A 2 1.46 -16.70 35.61
CA LEU A 2 0.28 -15.88 35.38
C LEU A 2 0.37 -15.37 33.94
N VAL A 3 -0.64 -15.70 33.16
CA VAL A 3 -0.81 -15.41 31.74
C VAL A 3 -0.97 -13.89 31.58
N ALA A 4 0.10 -13.20 31.18
CA ALA A 4 0.02 -11.85 30.66
C ALA A 4 -0.16 -11.96 29.15
N GLY A 5 -1.41 -12.08 28.72
CA GLY A 5 -1.78 -11.93 27.32
C GLY A 5 -1.32 -10.57 26.82
N LEU A 6 -0.32 -10.58 25.94
CA LEU A 6 -0.15 -9.49 24.99
C LEU A 6 -1.40 -9.48 24.11
N LEU A 7 -2.41 -8.76 24.57
CA LEU A 7 -3.40 -8.15 23.71
C LEU A 7 -2.63 -7.22 22.77
N TRP A 8 -2.25 -7.76 21.61
CA TRP A 8 -1.93 -6.92 20.46
C TRP A 8 -3.15 -6.03 20.24
N SER A 9 -2.99 -4.76 20.60
CA SER A 9 -3.88 -3.67 20.23
C SER A 9 -4.08 -3.77 18.72
N GLY A 10 -5.19 -4.39 18.31
CA GLY A 10 -5.60 -4.38 16.92
C GLY A 10 -5.65 -2.92 16.51
N LEU A 11 -4.86 -2.56 15.50
CA LEU A 11 -4.78 -1.20 14.97
C LEU A 11 -6.20 -0.67 14.84
N ALA A 12 -6.52 0.35 15.63
CA ALA A 12 -7.83 0.96 15.60
C ALA A 12 -7.97 1.65 14.24
N VAL A 13 -8.94 1.21 13.44
CA VAL A 13 -9.26 1.85 12.17
C VAL A 13 -10.01 3.14 12.50
N ALA A 14 -9.44 4.27 12.11
CA ALA A 14 -10.04 5.59 12.32
C ALA A 14 -10.97 5.99 11.17
N GLU A 15 -10.64 5.57 9.94
CA GLU A 15 -11.39 5.91 8.73
C GLU A 15 -11.30 4.75 7.71
N GLU A 16 -12.27 4.67 6.81
CA GLU A 16 -12.29 3.75 5.68
C GLU A 16 -12.59 4.49 4.39
N ARG A 17 -11.82 4.21 3.33
CA ARG A 17 -12.09 4.74 1.99
C ARG A 17 -12.47 3.64 1.03
N THR A 18 -13.57 3.83 0.33
CA THR A 18 -13.95 2.94 -0.76
C THR A 18 -13.33 3.40 -2.08
N VAL A 19 -12.63 2.50 -2.77
CA VAL A 19 -12.05 2.71 -4.10
C VAL A 19 -12.60 1.69 -5.09
N ASP A 20 -12.79 2.10 -6.35
CA ASP A 20 -13.17 1.17 -7.42
C ASP A 20 -11.96 0.46 -8.02
N VAL A 21 -12.07 -0.85 -8.12
CA VAL A 21 -11.11 -1.71 -8.81
C VAL A 21 -11.87 -2.61 -9.78
N GLY A 22 -12.01 -2.15 -11.02
CA GLY A 22 -12.66 -2.91 -12.09
C GLY A 22 -14.11 -3.24 -11.75
N GLY A 23 -14.87 -2.25 -11.26
CA GLY A 23 -16.29 -2.41 -10.89
C GLY A 23 -16.53 -3.06 -9.53
N ARG A 24 -15.48 -3.21 -8.69
CA ARG A 24 -15.59 -3.69 -7.31
C ARG A 24 -15.19 -2.58 -6.36
N ALA A 25 -16.09 -2.27 -5.44
CA ALA A 25 -15.76 -1.47 -4.27
C ALA A 25 -14.80 -2.25 -3.38
N ILE A 26 -13.62 -1.68 -3.12
CA ILE A 26 -12.62 -2.19 -2.20
C ILE A 26 -12.44 -1.16 -1.10
N VAL A 27 -12.41 -1.62 0.15
CA VAL A 27 -12.26 -0.74 1.31
C VAL A 27 -10.78 -0.68 1.69
N VAL A 28 -10.23 0.52 1.74
CA VAL A 28 -8.88 0.80 2.25
C VAL A 28 -9.03 1.35 3.67
N PRO A 29 -8.57 0.61 4.71
CA PRO A 29 -8.59 1.09 6.07
C PRO A 29 -7.48 2.13 6.27
N VAL A 30 -7.76 3.07 7.17
CA VAL A 30 -6.83 4.09 7.65
C VAL A 30 -6.68 3.92 9.14
N GLU A 31 -5.45 3.67 9.56
CA GLU A 31 -5.13 3.47 10.97
C GLU A 31 -5.21 4.80 11.73
N GLN A 32 -5.50 4.74 13.03
CA GLN A 32 -5.45 5.92 13.88
C GLN A 32 -4.05 6.56 13.84
N GLY A 33 -4.00 7.88 13.68
CA GLY A 33 -2.75 8.65 13.51
C GLY A 33 -2.29 8.77 12.05
N TYR A 34 -2.90 8.01 11.14
CA TYR A 34 -2.65 8.10 9.71
C TYR A 34 -3.69 8.98 9.01
N GLU A 35 -3.30 9.50 7.85
CA GLU A 35 -4.17 10.17 6.89
C GLU A 35 -4.05 9.53 5.52
N LEU A 36 -5.16 9.54 4.80
CA LEU A 36 -5.17 9.29 3.37
C LEU A 36 -4.77 10.56 2.65
N ILE A 37 -3.60 10.56 2.06
CA ILE A 37 -3.12 11.67 1.22
C ILE A 37 -3.57 11.53 -0.24
N SER A 38 -4.44 10.56 -0.51
CA SER A 38 -4.98 10.27 -1.85
C SER A 38 -5.86 11.37 -2.45
N ASP A 39 -6.25 12.37 -1.66
CA ASP A 39 -7.02 13.52 -2.14
C ASP A 39 -6.15 14.67 -2.67
N ASN A 40 -4.82 14.57 -2.57
CA ASN A 40 -3.91 15.48 -3.23
C ASN A 40 -3.43 14.88 -4.58
N PRO A 41 -4.00 15.30 -5.73
CA PRO A 41 -3.68 14.70 -7.02
C PRO A 41 -2.22 14.96 -7.45
N VAL A 42 -1.63 16.08 -7.01
CA VAL A 42 -0.22 16.39 -7.29
C VAL A 42 0.68 15.41 -6.54
N PHE A 43 0.39 15.19 -5.26
CA PHE A 43 1.16 14.27 -4.42
C PHE A 43 1.01 12.81 -4.86
N MET A 44 -0.21 12.38 -5.21
CA MET A 44 -0.46 11.06 -5.77
C MET A 44 0.24 10.84 -7.12
N GLY A 45 0.27 11.87 -7.97
CA GLY A 45 1.01 11.83 -9.23
C GLY A 45 2.53 11.72 -9.03
N ALA A 46 3.07 12.32 -7.97
CA ALA A 46 4.48 12.15 -7.59
C ALA A 46 4.75 10.74 -7.06
N LEU A 47 3.94 10.24 -6.12
CA LEU A 47 4.11 8.90 -5.54
C LEU A 47 3.91 7.76 -6.56
N ALA A 48 3.00 7.92 -7.52
CA ALA A 48 2.81 6.94 -8.58
C ALA A 48 4.08 6.72 -9.42
N LYS A 49 4.99 7.70 -9.49
CA LYS A 49 6.28 7.57 -10.21
C LYS A 49 7.29 6.68 -9.49
N PHE A 50 7.09 6.46 -8.19
CA PHE A 50 7.88 5.53 -7.39
C PHE A 50 7.36 4.09 -7.45
N LEU A 51 6.22 3.82 -8.10
CA LEU A 51 5.71 2.46 -8.23
C LEU A 51 6.39 1.71 -9.37
N PRO A 52 6.55 0.38 -9.25
CA PRO A 52 6.87 -0.47 -10.38
C PRO A 52 5.94 -0.24 -11.58
N PRO A 53 6.46 -0.28 -12.82
CA PRO A 53 5.64 -0.17 -14.02
C PRO A 53 4.51 -1.21 -14.06
N GLY A 54 3.35 -0.82 -14.59
CA GLY A 54 2.19 -1.70 -14.70
C GLY A 54 1.31 -1.77 -13.45
N LEU A 55 1.62 -1.00 -12.40
CA LEU A 55 0.76 -0.83 -11.23
C LEU A 55 0.01 0.51 -11.28
N ARG A 56 -1.23 0.49 -10.81
CA ARG A 56 -2.02 1.69 -10.52
C ARG A 56 -2.13 1.87 -9.02
N LEU A 57 -1.72 3.04 -8.53
CA LEU A 57 -1.90 3.47 -7.15
C LEU A 57 -3.40 3.69 -6.87
N LEU A 58 -3.90 3.10 -5.79
CA LEU A 58 -5.27 3.23 -5.32
C LEU A 58 -5.37 4.25 -4.19
N ALA A 59 -4.47 4.13 -3.21
CA ALA A 59 -4.47 4.94 -2.01
C ALA A 59 -3.07 4.94 -1.39
N VAL A 60 -2.79 5.98 -0.63
CA VAL A 60 -1.60 6.09 0.20
C VAL A 60 -2.01 6.54 1.58
N SER A 61 -1.53 5.82 2.59
CA SER A 61 -1.71 6.18 3.99
C SER A 61 -0.36 6.52 4.61
N MET A 62 -0.26 7.72 5.19
CA MET A 62 0.95 8.21 5.88
C MET A 62 0.58 8.76 7.25
N HIS A 63 1.52 8.68 8.19
CA HIS A 63 1.34 9.28 9.51
C HIS A 63 1.32 10.81 9.38
N LYS A 64 0.42 11.49 10.11
CA LYS A 64 0.23 12.95 10.02
C LYS A 64 1.53 13.72 10.23
N GLU A 65 2.31 13.30 11.21
CA GLU A 65 3.59 13.93 11.55
C GLU A 65 4.62 13.81 10.40
N ASP A 66 4.54 12.74 9.60
CA ASP A 66 5.48 12.50 8.50
C ASP A 66 5.10 13.25 7.22
N ILE A 67 3.85 13.72 7.09
CA ILE A 67 3.40 14.53 5.95
C ILE A 67 4.12 15.88 5.96
N GLU A 68 4.36 16.43 7.16
CA GLU A 68 5.03 17.70 7.37
C GLU A 68 6.53 17.55 7.68
N ALA A 69 6.98 16.35 8.05
CA ALA A 69 8.40 16.08 8.33
C ALA A 69 9.26 16.24 7.06
N ASP A 70 10.33 17.03 7.20
CA ASP A 70 11.31 17.35 6.15
C ASP A 70 11.75 16.09 5.38
N LEU A 71 11.96 16.24 4.07
CA LEU A 71 12.34 15.17 3.13
C LEU A 71 13.61 14.40 3.60
N MET A 72 14.41 15.04 4.45
CA MET A 72 15.68 14.55 4.98
C MET A 72 15.57 13.84 6.34
N ALA A 73 14.38 13.69 6.92
CA ALA A 73 14.21 13.06 8.23
C ALA A 73 14.64 11.59 8.21
N ALA A 74 15.47 11.22 9.18
CA ALA A 74 16.12 9.92 9.26
C ALA A 74 15.14 8.79 9.66
N GLU A 75 14.18 9.06 10.54
CA GLU A 75 13.17 8.08 10.93
C GLU A 75 11.78 8.57 10.57
N LYS A 76 11.03 7.72 9.86
CA LYS A 76 9.64 7.93 9.51
C LYS A 76 8.81 6.77 10.04
N HIS A 77 7.58 7.05 10.39
CA HIS A 77 6.59 6.02 10.60
C HIS A 77 6.44 5.18 9.33
N PRO A 78 5.99 3.94 9.44
CA PRO A 78 5.66 3.17 8.27
C PRO A 78 4.60 3.90 7.44
N TYR A 79 4.65 3.80 6.13
CA TYR A 79 3.59 4.26 5.25
C TYR A 79 3.19 3.18 4.26
N PHE A 80 1.94 3.24 3.81
CA PHE A 80 1.32 2.15 3.07
C PHE A 80 0.85 2.60 1.69
N PHE A 81 1.24 1.85 0.65
CA PHE A 81 0.70 2.01 -0.69
C PHE A 81 -0.22 0.84 -1.03
N TYR A 82 -1.39 1.16 -1.55
CA TYR A 82 -2.34 0.17 -2.05
C TYR A 82 -2.34 0.28 -3.57
N ALA A 83 -2.04 -0.81 -4.27
CA ALA A 83 -1.96 -0.79 -5.73
C ALA A 83 -2.61 -2.03 -6.35
N VAL A 84 -2.97 -1.90 -7.63
CA VAL A 84 -3.49 -2.99 -8.45
C VAL A 84 -2.67 -3.11 -9.74
N PRO A 85 -2.36 -4.32 -10.23
CA PRO A 85 -1.76 -4.46 -11.54
C PRO A 85 -2.78 -4.11 -12.63
N VAL A 86 -2.43 -3.15 -13.48
CA VAL A 86 -3.33 -2.53 -14.48
C VAL A 86 -3.89 -3.56 -15.45
N ASN A 87 -3.09 -4.54 -15.83
CA ASN A 87 -3.45 -5.58 -16.79
C ASN A 87 -4.51 -6.57 -16.28
N VAL A 88 -4.68 -6.71 -14.96
CA VAL A 88 -5.65 -7.64 -14.36
C VAL A 88 -6.68 -6.95 -13.47
N GLN A 89 -6.70 -5.61 -13.42
CA GLN A 89 -7.60 -4.85 -12.53
C GLN A 89 -9.09 -5.10 -12.81
N SER A 90 -9.46 -5.44 -14.06
CA SER A 90 -10.83 -5.76 -14.47
C SER A 90 -11.15 -7.26 -14.41
N MET A 91 -10.15 -8.10 -14.12
CA MET A 91 -10.33 -9.55 -14.09
C MET A 91 -10.98 -9.99 -12.78
N ASP A 92 -12.03 -10.80 -12.86
CA ASP A 92 -12.54 -11.56 -11.73
C ASP A 92 -11.57 -12.71 -11.42
N LEU A 93 -10.88 -12.59 -10.29
CA LEU A 93 -9.97 -13.59 -9.78
C LEU A 93 -10.76 -14.64 -8.99
N GLU A 94 -11.10 -15.73 -9.66
CA GLU A 94 -11.67 -16.92 -9.00
C GLU A 94 -10.63 -17.62 -8.11
N ASP A 95 -11.10 -18.39 -7.13
CA ASP A 95 -10.23 -19.12 -6.19
C ASP A 95 -9.31 -20.11 -6.91
N SER A 96 -9.81 -20.72 -8.00
CA SER A 96 -9.05 -21.59 -8.91
C SER A 96 -7.90 -20.82 -9.58
N THR A 97 -8.19 -19.62 -10.09
CA THR A 97 -7.20 -18.73 -10.72
C THR A 97 -6.13 -18.30 -9.73
N TRP A 98 -6.51 -17.96 -8.49
CA TRP A 98 -5.52 -17.62 -7.45
C TRP A 98 -4.65 -18.82 -7.09
N THR A 99 -5.23 -20.02 -6.98
CA THR A 99 -4.48 -21.25 -6.68
C THR A 99 -3.37 -21.52 -7.69
N VAL A 100 -3.62 -21.21 -8.97
CA VAL A 100 -2.63 -21.33 -10.07
C VAL A 100 -1.66 -20.16 -10.10
N ALA A 101 -2.14 -18.92 -9.92
CA ALA A 101 -1.32 -17.72 -10.02
C ALA A 101 -0.34 -17.57 -8.84
N ARG A 102 -0.75 -17.96 -7.64
CA ARG A 102 0.04 -17.81 -6.40
C ARG A 102 1.46 -18.37 -6.51
N PRO A 103 1.70 -19.65 -6.89
CA PRO A 103 3.06 -20.17 -7.03
C PRO A 103 3.87 -19.46 -8.13
N MET A 104 3.23 -18.96 -9.19
CA MET A 104 3.92 -18.19 -10.24
C MET A 104 4.37 -16.83 -9.72
N ILE A 105 3.51 -16.15 -8.95
CA ILE A 105 3.82 -14.88 -8.28
C ILE A 105 4.96 -15.09 -7.28
N GLU A 106 4.90 -16.15 -6.46
CA GLU A 106 5.96 -16.49 -5.53
C GLU A 106 7.30 -16.70 -6.24
N ALA A 107 7.32 -17.51 -7.31
CA ALA A 107 8.51 -17.75 -8.10
C ALA A 107 9.05 -16.46 -8.71
N GLN A 108 8.18 -15.62 -9.28
CA GLN A 108 8.57 -14.34 -9.87
C GLN A 108 9.18 -13.39 -8.84
N LEU A 109 8.61 -13.29 -7.63
CA LEU A 109 9.18 -12.48 -6.56
C LEU A 109 10.56 -13.01 -6.14
N ARG A 110 10.75 -14.34 -6.07
CA ARG A 110 12.05 -14.95 -5.71
C ARG A 110 13.15 -14.70 -6.73
N THR A 111 12.80 -14.59 -8.02
CA THR A 111 13.76 -14.37 -9.11
C THR A 111 13.83 -12.91 -9.58
N LEU A 112 13.17 -12.01 -8.85
CA LEU A 112 13.06 -10.61 -9.23
C LEU A 112 14.43 -9.93 -9.15
N ASP A 113 14.84 -9.29 -10.24
CA ASP A 113 16.00 -8.40 -10.24
C ASP A 113 15.62 -7.10 -9.54
N LEU A 114 15.86 -7.05 -8.23
CA LEU A 114 15.52 -5.93 -7.39
C LEU A 114 16.28 -4.65 -7.81
N ASP A 115 17.52 -4.76 -8.26
CA ASP A 115 18.30 -3.58 -8.68
C ASP A 115 17.74 -2.99 -9.98
N ALA A 116 17.38 -3.86 -10.93
CA ALA A 116 16.70 -3.43 -12.16
C ALA A 116 15.34 -2.77 -11.90
N MET A 117 14.68 -3.10 -10.78
CA MET A 117 13.45 -2.43 -10.36
C MET A 117 13.68 -1.13 -9.59
N ALA A 118 14.64 -1.12 -8.66
CA ALA A 118 14.91 0.03 -7.82
C ALA A 118 15.44 1.21 -8.64
N LYS A 119 16.32 0.97 -9.62
CA LYS A 119 16.96 2.04 -10.37
C LYS A 119 15.94 2.97 -11.08
N PRO A 120 15.00 2.47 -11.90
CA PRO A 120 13.97 3.31 -12.49
C PRO A 120 13.12 4.04 -11.46
N MET A 121 12.77 3.38 -10.34
CA MET A 121 11.98 4.01 -9.26
C MET A 121 12.74 5.18 -8.62
N LEU A 122 14.04 5.00 -8.32
CA LEU A 122 14.90 6.01 -7.73
C LEU A 122 15.19 7.17 -8.71
N ASP A 123 15.45 6.86 -9.99
CA ASP A 123 15.68 7.86 -11.04
C ASP A 123 14.42 8.71 -11.26
N ASN A 124 13.24 8.07 -11.36
CA ASN A 124 11.96 8.76 -11.48
C ASN A 124 11.63 9.60 -10.23
N GLY A 125 11.93 9.07 -9.05
CA GLY A 125 11.77 9.76 -7.78
C GLY A 125 12.64 11.00 -7.64
N SER A 126 13.93 10.86 -7.99
CA SER A 126 14.91 11.95 -8.04
C SER A 126 14.42 13.07 -8.97
N LYS A 127 13.95 12.70 -10.16
CA LYS A 127 13.38 13.67 -11.10
C LYS A 127 12.13 14.34 -10.55
N ALA A 128 11.20 13.58 -9.98
CA ALA A 128 9.95 14.13 -9.46
C ALA A 128 10.19 15.13 -8.32
N LEU A 129 11.07 14.79 -7.37
CA LEU A 129 11.45 15.71 -6.29
C LEU A 129 12.22 16.92 -6.81
N SER A 130 13.09 16.72 -7.80
CA SER A 130 13.82 17.85 -8.40
C SER A 130 12.90 18.86 -9.06
N ASP A 131 11.94 18.36 -9.86
CA ASP A 131 10.94 19.19 -10.55
C ASP A 131 10.06 19.95 -9.52
N GLN A 132 9.73 19.32 -8.39
CA GLN A 132 8.87 19.91 -7.35
C GLN A 132 9.61 20.95 -6.49
N LEU A 133 10.86 20.68 -6.12
CA LEU A 133 11.66 21.58 -5.27
C LEU A 133 12.35 22.69 -6.05
N GLY A 134 12.39 22.61 -7.39
CA GLY A 134 13.15 23.53 -8.22
C GLY A 134 14.67 23.44 -7.98
N ALA A 135 15.14 22.32 -7.45
CA ALA A 135 16.53 22.07 -7.07
C ALA A 135 16.94 20.64 -7.46
N LYS A 136 18.24 20.40 -7.71
CA LYS A 136 18.71 19.06 -8.03
C LYS A 136 18.62 18.15 -6.80
N VAL A 137 17.83 17.08 -6.90
CA VAL A 137 17.72 15.99 -5.94
C VAL A 137 18.23 14.72 -6.60
N ASP A 138 19.25 14.10 -6.02
CA ASP A 138 19.74 12.79 -6.44
C ASP A 138 19.45 11.76 -5.34
N ILE A 139 18.63 10.77 -5.65
CA ILE A 139 18.36 9.61 -4.79
C ILE A 139 19.07 8.40 -5.40
N SER A 140 19.89 7.73 -4.59
CA SER A 140 20.57 6.50 -4.98
C SER A 140 20.40 5.45 -3.90
N GLY A 141 20.46 4.19 -4.27
CA GLY A 141 20.28 3.08 -3.34
C GLY A 141 20.43 1.76 -4.06
N LYS A 142 20.67 0.71 -3.28
CA LYS A 142 20.72 -0.67 -3.77
C LYS A 142 19.79 -1.51 -2.90
N LEU A 143 18.94 -2.34 -3.51
CA LEU A 143 18.15 -3.26 -2.71
C LEU A 143 19.05 -4.37 -2.16
N SER A 144 18.81 -4.78 -0.93
CA SER A 144 19.58 -5.84 -0.28
C SER A 144 19.44 -7.13 -1.08
N GLU A 145 20.53 -7.86 -1.28
CA GLU A 145 20.53 -9.19 -1.90
C GLU A 145 19.76 -10.23 -1.07
N LYS A 146 19.38 -9.89 0.16
CA LYS A 146 18.61 -10.73 1.09
C LYS A 146 17.14 -10.36 1.06
N GLN A 147 16.47 -10.64 -0.07
CA GLN A 147 15.02 -10.65 -0.08
C GLN A 147 14.49 -11.93 0.57
N VAL A 148 13.41 -11.81 1.34
CA VAL A 148 12.72 -12.97 1.90
C VAL A 148 11.33 -13.01 1.30
N VAL A 149 11.03 -14.11 0.61
CA VAL A 149 9.72 -14.38 0.01
C VAL A 149 9.09 -15.56 0.76
N TRP A 150 7.81 -15.42 1.12
CA TRP A 150 7.05 -16.48 1.79
C TRP A 150 5.57 -16.42 1.45
N VAL A 151 4.87 -17.53 1.66
CA VAL A 151 3.42 -17.60 1.61
C VAL A 151 2.90 -17.60 3.05
N ALA A 152 2.03 -16.67 3.38
CA ALA A 152 1.43 -16.58 4.72
C ALA A 152 0.22 -17.51 4.86
N ALA A 153 -0.24 -17.72 6.11
CA ALA A 153 -1.35 -18.63 6.41
C ALA A 153 -2.68 -18.20 5.76
N ASP A 154 -2.84 -16.90 5.46
CA ASP A 154 -3.98 -16.35 4.73
C ASP A 154 -3.90 -16.56 3.20
N GLY A 155 -2.85 -17.26 2.73
CA GLY A 155 -2.63 -17.56 1.33
C GLY A 155 -2.04 -16.41 0.52
N SER A 156 -1.70 -15.28 1.13
CA SER A 156 -0.99 -14.17 0.47
C SER A 156 0.48 -14.51 0.19
N VAL A 157 1.01 -14.00 -0.91
CA VAL A 157 2.45 -14.07 -1.22
C VAL A 157 3.09 -12.78 -0.75
N ARG A 158 4.13 -12.89 0.08
CA ARG A 158 4.77 -11.74 0.71
C ARG A 158 6.26 -11.72 0.41
N MET A 159 6.82 -10.52 0.31
CA MET A 159 8.25 -10.30 0.16
C MET A 159 8.69 -9.12 1.02
N THR A 160 9.89 -9.22 1.60
CA THR A 160 10.57 -8.09 2.25
C THR A 160 11.97 -7.91 1.72
N ALA A 161 12.39 -6.66 1.61
CA ALA A 161 13.74 -6.26 1.25
C ALA A 161 14.14 -5.01 2.03
N VAL A 162 15.44 -4.77 2.17
CA VAL A 162 15.99 -3.56 2.80
C VAL A 162 16.77 -2.80 1.76
N MET A 163 16.58 -1.49 1.64
CA MET A 163 17.28 -0.63 0.68
C MET A 163 18.09 0.44 1.41
N PRO A 164 19.39 0.23 1.61
CA PRO A 164 20.30 1.33 1.92
C PRO A 164 20.25 2.36 0.80
N SER A 165 19.92 3.60 1.18
CA SER A 165 19.70 4.70 0.26
C SER A 165 20.42 5.96 0.72
N GLN A 166 20.77 6.79 -0.24
CA GLN A 166 21.38 8.09 -0.05
C GLN A 166 20.58 9.12 -0.83
N MET A 167 20.24 10.23 -0.18
CA MET A 167 19.64 11.39 -0.83
C MET A 167 20.60 12.57 -0.73
N GLN A 168 20.84 13.20 -1.88
CA GLN A 168 21.58 14.45 -1.98
C GLN A 168 20.63 15.54 -2.45
N LEU A 169 20.52 16.62 -1.67
CA LEU A 169 19.82 17.84 -2.04
C LEU A 169 20.76 19.03 -1.82
N ALA A 170 21.18 19.67 -2.90
CA ALA A 170 22.21 20.72 -2.88
C ALA A 170 23.48 20.24 -2.13
N ASP A 171 23.84 20.89 -1.03
CA ASP A 171 24.98 20.61 -0.14
C ASP A 171 24.61 19.69 1.05
N ARG A 172 23.36 19.25 1.15
CA ARG A 172 22.89 18.31 2.19
C ARG A 172 22.87 16.87 1.69
N LYS A 173 23.62 16.00 2.39
CA LYS A 173 23.59 14.55 2.20
C LYS A 173 22.87 13.88 3.37
N GLY A 174 21.93 12.98 3.06
CA GLY A 174 21.28 12.10 4.03
C GLY A 174 21.50 10.64 3.66
N GLU A 175 21.73 9.79 4.66
CA GLU A 175 21.77 8.33 4.50
C GLU A 175 20.65 7.73 5.33
N TYR A 176 19.92 6.80 4.73
CA TYR A 176 18.79 6.14 5.37
C TYR A 176 18.66 4.70 4.90
N LEU A 177 18.08 3.87 5.76
CA LEU A 177 17.66 2.52 5.43
C LEU A 177 16.17 2.52 5.18
N GLN A 178 15.75 1.99 4.03
CA GLN A 178 14.34 1.81 3.75
C GLN A 178 13.99 0.32 3.82
N ASP A 179 13.23 -0.07 4.84
CA ASP A 179 12.64 -1.39 4.89
C ASP A 179 11.38 -1.38 4.01
N ALA A 180 11.29 -2.31 3.06
CA ALA A 180 10.17 -2.46 2.16
C ALA A 180 9.54 -3.84 2.32
N GLY A 181 8.21 -3.87 2.42
CA GLY A 181 7.39 -5.08 2.42
C GLY A 181 6.33 -4.98 1.35
N ILE A 182 6.06 -6.08 0.66
CA ILE A 182 4.92 -6.23 -0.25
C ILE A 182 4.14 -7.48 0.12
N ALA A 183 2.83 -7.40 0.07
CA ALA A 183 1.93 -8.55 0.08
C ALA A 183 0.98 -8.50 -1.10
N ILE A 184 0.88 -9.62 -1.82
CA ILE A 184 -0.02 -9.82 -2.94
C ILE A 184 -1.10 -10.82 -2.51
N LEU A 185 -2.36 -10.41 -2.63
CA LEU A 185 -3.49 -11.17 -2.15
C LEU A 185 -4.78 -10.94 -2.96
N PRO A 186 -5.69 -11.93 -2.98
CA PRO A 186 -7.01 -11.77 -3.55
C PRO A 186 -7.92 -11.03 -2.57
N VAL A 187 -8.55 -9.95 -3.01
CA VAL A 187 -9.59 -9.23 -2.25
C VAL A 187 -10.79 -8.99 -3.15
N ARG A 188 -11.96 -9.48 -2.75
CA ARG A 188 -13.22 -9.32 -3.51
C ARG A 188 -13.08 -9.70 -4.99
N LYS A 189 -12.44 -10.84 -5.26
CA LYS A 189 -12.11 -11.33 -6.62
C LYS A 189 -11.22 -10.39 -7.42
N ARG A 190 -10.39 -9.57 -6.78
CA ARG A 190 -9.36 -8.73 -7.42
C ARG A 190 -8.00 -9.06 -6.84
N MET A 191 -6.96 -8.96 -7.65
CA MET A 191 -5.58 -9.06 -7.18
C MET A 191 -5.11 -7.70 -6.71
N LEU A 192 -4.70 -7.59 -5.45
CA LEU A 192 -4.13 -6.35 -4.91
C LEU A 192 -2.71 -6.58 -4.41
N ALA A 193 -1.95 -5.50 -4.42
CA ALA A 193 -0.66 -5.41 -3.77
C ALA A 193 -0.72 -4.33 -2.68
N VAL A 194 -0.39 -4.71 -1.45
CA VAL A 194 -0.20 -3.81 -0.31
C VAL A 194 1.29 -3.69 -0.08
N TYR A 195 1.80 -2.46 -0.13
CA TYR A 195 3.19 -2.14 0.16
C TYR A 195 3.26 -1.44 1.51
N ALA A 196 4.26 -1.81 2.31
CA ALA A 196 4.64 -1.11 3.52
C ALA A 196 6.09 -0.66 3.38
N TYR A 197 6.37 0.60 3.71
CA TYR A 197 7.71 1.15 3.69
C TYR A 197 8.00 1.80 5.03
N ARG A 198 9.22 1.68 5.52
CA ARG A 198 9.69 2.42 6.69
C ARG A 198 11.10 2.93 6.44
N SER A 199 11.34 4.22 6.65
CA SER A 199 12.67 4.81 6.59
C SER A 199 13.25 4.95 8.00
N ARG A 200 14.53 4.61 8.18
CA ARG A 200 15.27 4.69 9.44
C ARG A 200 16.67 5.30 9.23
N GLY A 201 17.21 5.94 10.27
CA GLY A 201 18.53 6.56 10.23
C GLY A 201 19.65 5.53 10.09
N GLY A 202 20.72 5.90 9.37
CA GLY A 202 21.85 5.02 9.09
C GLY A 202 22.60 4.52 10.33
N ASN A 203 22.93 3.21 10.31
CA ASN A 203 23.80 2.37 11.17
C ASN A 203 23.09 1.16 11.82
N GLU A 204 21.76 1.08 11.77
CA GLU A 204 21.03 -0.07 12.32
C GLU A 204 21.04 -1.28 11.38
N GLN A 205 21.28 -2.48 11.90
CA GLN A 205 21.09 -3.70 11.12
C GLN A 205 19.59 -3.91 10.82
N GLY A 206 19.28 -4.28 9.56
CA GLY A 206 17.93 -4.46 9.04
C GLY A 206 17.03 -5.26 10.00
N SER A 207 15.88 -4.69 10.33
CA SER A 207 15.00 -5.22 11.36
C SER A 207 13.82 -5.95 10.70
N ASP A 208 13.50 -7.16 11.17
CA ASP A 208 12.30 -7.93 10.78
C ASP A 208 10.98 -7.18 11.09
N THR A 209 11.04 -5.98 11.68
CA THR A 209 9.87 -5.14 12.00
C THR A 209 8.93 -4.88 10.84
N ILE A 210 9.43 -4.77 9.60
CA ILE A 210 8.55 -4.50 8.46
C ILE A 210 7.57 -5.66 8.18
N ARG A 211 7.92 -6.89 8.57
CA ARG A 211 6.98 -8.03 8.51
C ARG A 211 5.82 -7.83 9.45
N GLY A 212 6.09 -7.50 10.71
CA GLY A 212 5.04 -7.27 11.71
C GLY A 212 4.10 -6.12 11.31
N VAL A 213 4.66 -5.05 10.75
CA VAL A 213 3.89 -3.92 10.21
C VAL A 213 2.99 -4.36 9.05
N LEU A 214 3.56 -5.07 8.06
CA LEU A 214 2.80 -5.59 6.93
C LEU A 214 1.70 -6.55 7.36
N ASP A 215 1.98 -7.45 8.31
CA ASP A 215 1.01 -8.40 8.86
C ASP A 215 -0.17 -7.69 9.53
N ALA A 216 0.11 -6.66 10.34
CA ALA A 216 -0.91 -5.90 11.04
C ALA A 216 -1.80 -5.12 10.07
N ALA A 217 -1.19 -4.47 9.06
CA ALA A 217 -1.93 -3.78 8.00
C ALA A 217 -2.83 -4.74 7.21
N LEU A 218 -2.34 -5.95 6.90
CA LEU A 218 -3.14 -6.96 6.18
C LEU A 218 -4.31 -7.49 6.99
N VAL A 219 -4.15 -7.66 8.31
CA VAL A 219 -5.26 -8.05 9.19
C VAL A 219 -6.35 -6.97 9.17
N ALA A 220 -5.98 -5.69 9.26
CA ALA A 220 -6.92 -4.58 9.15
C ALA A 220 -7.60 -4.55 7.77
N PHE A 221 -6.80 -4.69 6.70
CA PHE A 221 -7.28 -4.69 5.32
C PHE A 221 -8.26 -5.82 5.03
N GLN A 222 -7.93 -7.04 5.44
CA GLN A 222 -8.80 -8.19 5.30
C GLN A 222 -10.07 -8.02 6.12
N ARG A 223 -10.00 -7.50 7.35
CA ARG A 223 -11.18 -7.23 8.18
C ARG A 223 -12.14 -6.24 7.51
N ALA A 224 -11.63 -5.11 7.01
CA ALA A 224 -12.42 -4.11 6.29
C ALA A 224 -13.09 -4.70 5.02
N ASN A 225 -12.45 -5.68 4.39
CA ASN A 225 -12.95 -6.29 3.16
C ASN A 225 -13.73 -7.60 3.34
N ALA A 226 -13.67 -8.23 4.52
CA ALA A 226 -14.37 -9.47 4.86
C ALA A 226 -15.90 -9.29 4.97
N GLY A 227 -16.40 -8.05 4.98
CA GLY A 227 -17.76 -7.73 5.41
C GLY A 227 -18.61 -6.78 4.56
N ALA A 228 -18.20 -6.24 3.39
CA ALA A 228 -19.20 -5.58 2.53
C ALA A 228 -20.01 -6.63 1.77
N VAL A 229 -21.03 -7.11 2.47
CA VAL A 229 -22.33 -7.34 1.86
C VAL A 229 -22.64 -6.15 0.96
N ALA A 230 -23.05 -6.40 -0.28
CA ALA A 230 -23.50 -5.36 -1.19
C ALA A 230 -24.44 -4.38 -0.46
N PRO A 231 -24.44 -3.06 -0.78
CA PRO A 231 -25.52 -2.22 -0.31
C PRO A 231 -26.83 -2.92 -0.71
N LEU A 232 -27.67 -3.23 0.30
CA LEU A 232 -29.01 -3.75 0.05
C LEU A 232 -29.65 -2.85 -1.01
N PRO A 233 -30.29 -3.41 -2.06
CA PRO A 233 -31.07 -2.58 -2.97
C PRO A 233 -32.03 -1.76 -2.11
N ALA A 234 -32.11 -0.46 -2.41
CA ALA A 234 -32.99 0.45 -1.69
C ALA A 234 -34.39 -0.19 -1.59
N PRO A 235 -35.07 -0.10 -0.43
CA PRO A 235 -36.43 -0.60 -0.31
C PRO A 235 -37.27 -0.03 -1.46
N PRO A 236 -38.17 -0.84 -2.07
CA PRO A 236 -38.99 -0.36 -3.18
C PRO A 236 -39.69 0.93 -2.74
N ALA A 237 -39.64 1.94 -3.62
CA ALA A 237 -40.28 3.21 -3.35
C ALA A 237 -41.74 2.95 -2.91
N PRO A 238 -42.22 3.62 -1.84
CA PRO A 238 -43.61 3.47 -1.43
C PRO A 238 -44.51 3.77 -2.64
N PRO A 239 -45.62 3.01 -2.80
CA PRO A 239 -46.51 3.21 -3.93
C PRO A 239 -46.92 4.68 -4.01
N ALA A 240 -46.86 5.24 -5.21
CA ALA A 240 -47.23 6.62 -5.45
C ALA A 240 -48.64 6.88 -4.87
N PRO A 241 -48.87 8.01 -4.19
CA PRO A 241 -50.19 8.34 -3.68
C PRO A 241 -51.19 8.34 -4.84
N PRO A 242 -52.43 7.84 -4.61
CA PRO A 242 -53.44 7.78 -5.66
C PRO A 242 -53.67 9.18 -6.23
N ALA A 243 -53.75 9.26 -7.56
CA ALA A 243 -53.99 10.52 -8.24
C ALA A 243 -55.26 11.19 -7.70
N PRO A 244 -55.25 12.51 -7.47
CA PRO A 244 -56.43 13.21 -6.97
C PRO A 244 -57.58 13.03 -7.97
N ALA A 245 -58.74 12.66 -7.43
CA ALA A 245 -59.94 12.47 -8.22
C ALA A 245 -60.27 13.77 -8.99
N PRO A 246 -60.72 13.67 -10.25
CA PRO A 246 -61.05 14.85 -11.04
C PRO A 246 -62.17 15.64 -10.34
N ALA A 247 -61.93 16.93 -10.15
CA ALA A 247 -62.94 17.85 -9.60
C ALA A 247 -64.15 17.90 -10.56
N LYS A 248 -65.35 17.75 -9.99
CA LYS A 248 -66.61 17.98 -10.69
C LYS A 248 -66.91 19.46 -10.82
#